data_AF-A0A9P8CGZ4-F1
#
_entry.id   AF-A0A9P8CGZ4-F1
#
_cell.length_a   1.000
_cell.length_b   1.000
_cell.length_c   1.000
_cell.angle_alpha   90.00
_cell.angle_beta   90.00
_cell.angle_gamma   90.00
#
_symmetry.space_group_name_H-M   'P 1'
#
loop_
_entity.id
_entity.type
_entity.pdbx_description
1 polymer ?
#
loop_
_entity_poly.entity_id
_entity_poly.type
_entity_poly.pdbx_seq_one_letter_code
_entity_poly.pdbx_strand_id
1 'polypeptide(L)'
;MTEKGEARFITTVVIIRSLTGGLEMTIDWVLIATHFKKFAISFLQKLWDSFKGKRLEAILKYQADFQDIYITAYANGQTSPINYDNLLGYDWKSLVTWTMNKLGIEQIANPDTPERTNPEHEFRKAYFKKMSSIQVRLNMINSVHGTLNPTFDKPGNAEEMIFDDRAIAKSWARAAVFTPSSQYNKEEAEEKLEHYKDLIEGVTTGLHNDHLFSINKGKVIALDYRKFKPHSSFFKALEKKNITEEAKFIEAVNYKNYLDAEFRSGKQCVRYEKETWENTCILSMQVVGRLRLKYDNMDLRVMGVPRPDIQIGERQHSRKKNPEKFKFCVDIYPTPSYLHTDNLDLIDIAVTTEPPRGSARGELPLWYDIHDQLIPDLWKKVLLSVAWIAHARAGSTAKTLHGHFAPILEEWEIQRLLEWGEGVGLFRRIMEGVDGWTTDEWWWLIVGSICASVQV
;
A
#
# COMPACT_ATOMS: atom_id res chain seq x y z
N MET A 1 29.47 -4.22 -31.01
CA MET A 1 30.49 -4.39 -29.94
C MET A 1 30.56 -5.88 -29.65
N THR A 2 31.72 -6.48 -29.32
CA THR A 2 31.76 -7.90 -28.91
C THR A 2 31.19 -8.06 -27.51
N GLU A 3 30.74 -9.25 -27.11
CA GLU A 3 30.15 -9.53 -25.80
C GLU A 3 31.06 -9.13 -24.62
N LYS A 4 32.36 -9.41 -24.72
CA LYS A 4 33.38 -8.91 -23.77
C LYS A 4 33.52 -7.39 -23.78
N GLY A 5 33.28 -6.76 -24.93
CA GLY A 5 33.24 -5.30 -25.06
C GLY A 5 32.01 -4.69 -24.38
N GLU A 6 30.85 -5.34 -24.48
CA GLU A 6 29.59 -4.95 -23.80
C GLU A 6 29.74 -4.99 -22.28
N ALA A 7 30.24 -6.09 -21.74
CA ALA A 7 30.51 -6.21 -20.32
C ALA A 7 31.48 -5.11 -19.84
N ARG A 8 32.57 -4.88 -20.58
CA ARG A 8 33.54 -3.83 -20.24
C ARG A 8 32.93 -2.43 -20.27
N PHE A 9 32.02 -2.15 -21.20
CA PHE A 9 31.29 -0.88 -21.25
C PHE A 9 30.38 -0.71 -20.03
N ILE A 10 29.57 -1.71 -19.72
CA ILE A 10 28.67 -1.69 -18.55
C ILE A 10 29.46 -1.50 -17.26
N THR A 11 30.54 -2.27 -17.06
CA THR A 11 31.41 -2.13 -15.89
C THR A 11 32.02 -0.73 -15.79
N THR A 12 32.46 -0.14 -16.92
CA THR A 12 33.02 1.22 -16.93
C THR A 12 32.00 2.27 -16.53
N VAL A 13 30.76 2.17 -17.03
CA VAL A 13 29.67 3.09 -16.67
C VAL A 13 29.30 2.97 -15.20
N VAL A 14 29.18 1.73 -14.67
CA VAL A 14 28.85 1.48 -13.26
C VAL A 14 29.91 2.04 -12.31
N ILE A 15 31.19 1.86 -12.62
CA ILE A 15 32.30 2.36 -11.79
C ILE A 15 32.32 3.89 -11.77
N ILE A 16 32.31 4.53 -12.94
CA ILE A 16 32.40 5.98 -13.05
C ILE A 16 31.18 6.62 -12.36
N ARG A 17 29.97 6.18 -12.66
CA ARG A 17 28.76 6.76 -12.05
C ARG A 17 28.67 6.55 -10.54
N SER A 18 29.20 5.45 -10.02
CA SER A 18 29.20 5.17 -8.59
C SER A 18 30.22 6.01 -7.82
N LEU A 19 31.33 6.37 -8.45
CA LEU A 19 32.44 7.07 -7.80
C LEU A 19 32.44 8.58 -8.04
N THR A 20 31.96 9.04 -9.21
CA THR A 20 31.97 10.47 -9.58
C THR A 20 30.57 11.07 -9.67
N GLY A 21 29.51 10.25 -9.71
CA GLY A 21 28.15 10.71 -10.00
C GLY A 21 27.38 11.33 -8.81
N GLY A 22 27.99 11.40 -7.63
CA GLY A 22 27.35 11.90 -6.41
C GLY A 22 26.18 11.04 -5.92
N LEU A 23 25.32 11.61 -5.07
CA LEU A 23 24.14 10.92 -4.52
C LEU A 23 23.16 10.46 -5.62
N GLU A 24 23.10 11.20 -6.73
CA GLU A 24 22.22 10.90 -7.86
C GLU A 24 22.84 9.90 -8.86
N MET A 25 24.11 9.52 -8.66
CA MET A 25 24.87 8.62 -9.54
C MET A 25 24.80 9.03 -11.01
N THR A 26 24.96 10.32 -11.25
CA THR A 26 24.97 10.91 -12.59
C THR A 26 26.14 10.35 -13.41
N ILE A 27 25.91 10.17 -14.71
CA ILE A 27 26.89 9.57 -15.60
C ILE A 27 27.69 10.68 -16.27
N ASP A 28 28.99 10.75 -15.98
CA ASP A 28 29.91 11.61 -16.73
C ASP A 28 30.28 10.94 -18.07
N TRP A 29 29.58 11.37 -19.12
CA TRP A 29 29.79 10.88 -20.48
C TRP A 29 31.12 11.31 -21.09
N VAL A 30 31.72 12.41 -20.61
CA VAL A 30 33.03 12.88 -21.10
C VAL A 30 34.11 11.92 -20.62
N LEU A 31 34.09 11.55 -19.34
CA LEU A 31 34.98 10.53 -18.77
C LEU A 31 34.83 9.18 -19.49
N ILE A 32 33.61 8.71 -19.74
CA ILE A 32 33.37 7.45 -20.46
C ILE A 32 33.88 7.53 -21.90
N ALA A 33 33.67 8.65 -22.60
CA ALA A 33 34.14 8.83 -23.97
C ALA A 33 35.68 8.80 -24.07
N THR A 34 36.40 9.23 -23.02
CA THR A 34 37.87 9.10 -23.00
C THR A 34 38.35 7.65 -23.01
N HIS A 35 37.56 6.71 -22.49
CA HIS A 35 37.84 5.27 -22.52
C HIS A 35 37.39 4.59 -23.80
N PHE A 36 36.38 5.15 -24.48
CA PHE A 36 35.76 4.60 -25.69
C PHE A 36 35.89 5.54 -26.89
N LYS A 37 37.10 6.07 -27.14
CA LYS A 37 37.40 7.10 -28.16
C LYS A 37 36.96 6.77 -29.60
N LYS A 38 36.64 5.52 -29.88
CA LYS A 38 36.15 5.05 -31.20
C LYS A 38 34.65 5.30 -31.42
N PHE A 39 33.93 5.71 -30.39
CA PHE A 39 32.48 5.88 -30.42
C PHE A 39 32.08 7.31 -30.04
N ALA A 40 31.05 7.83 -30.71
CA ALA A 40 30.48 9.12 -30.35
C ALA A 40 29.72 9.03 -29.01
N ILE A 41 29.70 10.12 -28.23
CA ILE A 41 28.97 10.20 -26.96
C ILE A 41 27.48 9.84 -27.14
N SER A 42 26.85 10.33 -28.21
CA SER A 42 25.45 10.05 -28.53
C SER A 42 25.17 8.57 -28.81
N PHE A 43 26.15 7.86 -29.37
CA PHE A 43 26.06 6.41 -29.56
C PHE A 43 26.19 5.66 -28.22
N LEU A 44 27.13 6.06 -27.36
CA LEU A 44 27.32 5.45 -26.04
C LEU A 44 26.11 5.66 -25.12
N GLN A 45 25.46 6.83 -25.19
CA GLN A 45 24.21 7.11 -24.48
C GLN A 45 23.08 6.17 -24.91
N LYS A 46 22.81 6.10 -26.22
CA LYS A 46 21.79 5.20 -26.78
C LYS A 46 22.07 3.72 -26.46
N LEU A 47 23.35 3.34 -26.49
CA LEU A 47 23.78 1.98 -26.18
C LEU A 47 23.53 1.64 -24.70
N TRP A 48 23.84 2.58 -23.80
CA TRP A 48 23.53 2.45 -22.38
C TRP A 48 22.03 2.35 -22.11
N ASP A 49 21.20 3.18 -22.76
CA ASP A 49 19.75 3.12 -22.60
C ASP A 49 19.19 1.76 -23.05
N SER A 50 19.73 1.20 -24.14
CA SER A 50 19.40 -0.15 -24.59
C SER A 50 19.79 -1.24 -23.58
N PHE A 51 20.97 -1.14 -22.95
CA PHE A 51 21.37 -2.10 -21.91
C PHE A 51 20.56 -1.95 -20.63
N LYS A 52 20.29 -0.71 -20.21
CA LYS A 52 19.44 -0.40 -19.07
C LYS A 52 18.03 -0.97 -19.27
N GLY A 53 17.45 -0.83 -20.46
CA GLY A 53 16.13 -1.39 -20.76
C GLY A 53 16.07 -2.92 -20.77
N LYS A 54 17.17 -3.60 -21.09
CA LYS A 54 17.21 -5.08 -21.20
C LYS A 54 17.75 -5.80 -19.97
N ARG A 55 18.58 -5.13 -19.16
CA ARG A 55 19.40 -5.76 -18.10
C ARG A 55 19.45 -4.94 -16.80
N LEU A 56 18.40 -4.16 -16.50
CA LEU A 56 18.40 -3.22 -15.36
C LEU A 56 18.75 -3.91 -14.03
N GLU A 57 18.11 -5.02 -13.71
CA GLU A 57 18.31 -5.72 -12.44
C GLU A 57 19.74 -6.25 -12.30
N ALA A 58 20.28 -6.86 -13.36
CA ALA A 58 21.66 -7.31 -13.39
C ALA A 58 22.65 -6.15 -13.19
N ILE A 59 22.39 -5.00 -13.81
CA ILE A 59 23.21 -3.78 -13.64
C ILE A 59 23.15 -3.25 -12.20
N LEU A 60 21.96 -3.25 -11.58
CA LEU A 60 21.77 -2.79 -10.20
C LEU A 60 22.45 -3.74 -9.20
N LYS A 61 22.31 -5.05 -9.39
CA LYS A 61 22.99 -6.06 -8.58
C LYS A 61 24.51 -5.93 -8.72
N TYR A 62 25.01 -5.89 -9.96
CA TYR A 62 26.44 -5.73 -10.24
C TYR A 62 27.01 -4.43 -9.65
N GLN A 63 26.21 -3.37 -9.60
CA GLN A 63 26.59 -2.14 -8.91
C GLN A 63 26.70 -2.30 -7.40
N ALA A 64 25.72 -2.92 -6.76
CA ALA A 64 25.75 -3.16 -5.32
C ALA A 64 26.98 -4.02 -4.96
N ASP A 65 27.19 -5.11 -5.70
CA ASP A 65 28.33 -6.00 -5.53
C ASP A 65 29.66 -5.24 -5.70
N PHE A 66 29.76 -4.36 -6.70
CA PHE A 66 30.93 -3.49 -6.88
C PHE A 66 31.17 -2.57 -5.67
N GLN A 67 30.12 -1.91 -5.17
CA GLN A 67 30.25 -0.97 -4.05
C GLN A 67 30.74 -1.68 -2.78
N ASP A 68 30.21 -2.86 -2.49
CA ASP A 68 30.59 -3.66 -1.32
C ASP A 68 32.06 -4.11 -1.38
N ILE A 69 32.51 -4.63 -2.54
CA ILE A 69 33.90 -5.06 -2.69
C ILE A 69 34.87 -3.88 -2.75
N TYR A 70 34.45 -2.76 -3.35
CA TYR A 70 35.31 -1.59 -3.55
C TYR A 70 35.61 -0.89 -2.23
N ILE A 71 34.62 -0.72 -1.35
CA ILE A 71 34.83 -0.12 -0.02
C ILE A 71 35.88 -0.91 0.76
N THR A 72 35.76 -2.23 0.76
CA THR A 72 36.71 -3.13 1.44
C THR A 72 38.11 -3.06 0.83
N ALA A 73 38.20 -3.05 -0.51
CA ALA A 73 39.46 -2.97 -1.22
C ALA A 73 40.15 -1.61 -1.04
N TYR A 74 39.38 -0.53 -1.01
CA TYR A 74 39.85 0.83 -0.79
C TYR A 74 40.40 1.00 0.62
N ALA A 75 39.68 0.49 1.64
CA ALA A 75 40.15 0.51 3.03
C ALA A 75 41.46 -0.26 3.22
N ASN A 76 41.66 -1.34 2.46
CA ASN A 76 42.87 -2.17 2.49
C ASN A 76 44.00 -1.67 1.56
N GLY A 77 43.85 -0.49 0.92
CA GLY A 77 44.86 0.07 0.02
C GLY A 77 45.08 -0.72 -1.28
N GLN A 78 44.13 -1.57 -1.67
CA GLN A 78 44.21 -2.41 -2.88
C GLN A 78 43.83 -1.64 -4.16
N THR A 79 43.20 -0.48 -4.02
CA THR A 79 42.82 0.42 -5.12
C THR A 79 43.50 1.77 -4.95
N SER A 80 43.95 2.37 -6.06
CA SER A 80 44.59 3.69 -6.01
C SER A 80 43.61 4.77 -5.53
N PRO A 81 44.05 5.71 -4.66
CA PRO A 81 43.22 6.81 -4.20
C PRO A 81 42.81 7.71 -5.38
N ILE A 82 41.55 8.14 -5.36
CA ILE A 82 40.99 8.97 -6.42
C ILE A 82 41.27 10.43 -6.11
N ASN A 83 41.92 11.12 -7.03
CA ASN A 83 42.04 12.57 -6.98
C ASN A 83 40.81 13.20 -7.65
N TYR A 84 39.87 13.69 -6.86
CA TYR A 84 38.64 14.31 -7.36
C TYR A 84 38.89 15.63 -8.10
N ASP A 85 40.03 16.30 -7.88
CA ASP A 85 40.44 17.50 -8.62
C ASP A 85 41.04 17.18 -10.00
N ASN A 86 41.41 15.92 -10.25
CA ASN A 86 41.95 15.46 -11.52
C ASN A 86 41.46 14.05 -11.89
N LEU A 87 40.18 13.95 -12.23
CA LEU A 87 39.54 12.69 -12.63
C LEU A 87 40.07 12.13 -13.96
N LEU A 88 40.54 12.99 -14.87
CA LEU A 88 41.11 12.56 -16.16
C LEU A 88 42.47 11.88 -16.03
N GLY A 89 43.23 12.21 -14.97
CA GLY A 89 44.53 11.61 -14.67
C GLY A 89 44.45 10.26 -13.95
N TYR A 90 43.26 9.83 -13.54
CA TYR A 90 43.08 8.58 -12.81
C TYR A 90 43.08 7.35 -13.75
N ASP A 91 43.72 6.26 -13.32
CA ASP A 91 43.77 5.01 -14.10
C ASP A 91 42.50 4.16 -13.94
N TRP A 92 41.40 4.67 -14.51
CA TRP A 92 40.13 3.97 -14.58
C TRP A 92 40.25 2.63 -15.31
N LYS A 93 41.20 2.47 -16.24
CA LYS A 93 41.35 1.23 -17.01
C LYS A 93 41.80 0.09 -16.10
N SER A 94 42.70 0.36 -15.17
CA SER A 94 43.13 -0.61 -14.16
C SER A 94 42.00 -0.94 -13.18
N LEU A 95 41.24 0.07 -12.73
CA LEU A 95 40.09 -0.17 -11.86
C LEU A 95 38.99 -1.02 -12.53
N VAL A 96 38.65 -0.73 -13.80
CA VAL A 96 37.71 -1.53 -14.59
C VAL A 96 38.20 -2.98 -14.74
N THR A 97 39.49 -3.17 -15.01
CA THR A 97 40.07 -4.51 -15.19
C THR A 97 40.07 -5.27 -13.85
N TRP A 98 40.37 -4.59 -12.75
CA TRP A 98 40.30 -5.16 -11.40
C TRP A 98 38.87 -5.60 -11.05
N THR A 99 37.88 -4.75 -11.30
CA THR A 99 36.46 -5.06 -11.04
C THR A 99 35.98 -6.24 -11.89
N MET A 100 36.33 -6.27 -13.18
CA MET A 100 35.98 -7.40 -14.07
C MET A 100 36.60 -8.72 -13.60
N ASN A 101 37.82 -8.69 -13.04
CA ASN A 101 38.49 -9.89 -12.52
C ASN A 101 37.91 -10.36 -11.18
N LYS A 102 37.42 -9.44 -10.34
CA LYS A 102 36.85 -9.76 -9.02
C LYS A 102 35.40 -10.22 -9.05
N LEU A 103 34.57 -9.63 -9.91
CA LEU A 103 33.14 -9.95 -10.02
C LEU A 103 32.80 -10.94 -11.14
N GLY A 104 33.73 -11.19 -12.07
CA GLY A 104 33.52 -12.07 -13.22
C GLY A 104 32.71 -11.42 -14.36
N ILE A 105 33.06 -11.76 -15.61
CA ILE A 105 32.42 -11.23 -16.82
C ILE A 105 31.03 -11.86 -17.06
N GLU A 106 30.82 -13.06 -16.52
CA GLU A 106 29.66 -13.91 -16.79
C GLU A 106 28.36 -13.37 -16.15
N GLN A 107 28.45 -12.61 -15.04
CA GLN A 107 27.28 -11.99 -14.40
C GLN A 107 26.56 -10.95 -15.28
N ILE A 108 27.22 -10.41 -16.31
CA ILE A 108 26.68 -9.39 -17.23
C ILE A 108 26.30 -10.01 -18.59
N ALA A 109 26.94 -11.13 -18.95
CA ALA A 109 26.87 -11.74 -20.28
C ALA A 109 25.69 -12.72 -20.42
N ASN A 110 25.40 -13.53 -19.40
CA ASN A 110 24.34 -14.53 -19.45
C ASN A 110 23.43 -14.39 -18.23
N PRO A 111 22.30 -13.68 -18.33
CA PRO A 111 21.25 -13.86 -17.36
C PRO A 111 20.66 -15.23 -17.68
N ASP A 112 21.06 -16.27 -16.94
CA ASP A 112 20.30 -17.51 -16.91
C ASP A 112 18.83 -17.13 -16.81
N THR A 113 18.10 -17.53 -17.85
CA THR A 113 16.70 -17.22 -18.16
C THR A 113 16.00 -16.47 -17.03
N PRO A 114 15.84 -15.13 -17.12
CA PRO A 114 14.65 -14.59 -16.50
C PRO A 114 13.53 -15.30 -17.25
N GLU A 115 12.81 -16.19 -16.57
CA GLU A 115 11.39 -16.39 -16.86
C GLU A 115 10.89 -15.04 -17.30
N ARG A 116 10.43 -14.89 -18.55
CA ARG A 116 10.00 -13.60 -19.10
C ARG A 116 9.13 -12.93 -18.03
N THR A 117 9.71 -12.05 -17.22
CA THR A 117 9.02 -11.47 -16.09
C THR A 117 8.09 -10.52 -16.78
N ASN A 118 6.83 -10.93 -16.84
CA ASN A 118 5.81 -10.19 -17.53
C ASN A 118 5.89 -8.75 -16.99
N PRO A 119 6.18 -7.73 -17.83
CA PRO A 119 6.28 -6.34 -17.39
C PRO A 119 5.04 -5.91 -16.60
N GLU A 120 3.90 -6.55 -16.91
CA GLU A 120 2.65 -6.46 -16.17
C GLU A 120 2.76 -6.88 -14.69
N HIS A 121 3.42 -8.00 -14.40
CA HIS A 121 3.57 -8.52 -13.05
C HIS A 121 4.50 -7.64 -12.21
N GLU A 122 5.55 -7.06 -12.81
CA GLU A 122 6.41 -6.08 -12.15
C GLU A 122 5.71 -4.75 -11.92
N PHE A 123 4.99 -4.23 -12.92
CA PHE A 123 4.17 -3.03 -12.76
C PHE A 123 3.14 -3.22 -11.64
N ARG A 124 2.41 -4.35 -11.63
CA ARG A 124 1.40 -4.66 -10.62
C ARG A 124 2.02 -4.75 -9.23
N LYS A 125 3.14 -5.48 -9.08
CA LYS A 125 3.87 -5.55 -7.80
C LYS A 125 4.36 -4.17 -7.32
N ALA A 126 4.88 -3.34 -8.21
CA ALA A 126 5.37 -2.00 -7.87
C ALA A 126 4.23 -1.04 -7.51
N TYR A 127 3.15 -1.05 -8.30
CA TYR A 127 1.95 -0.22 -8.11
C TYR A 127 1.26 -0.54 -6.78
N PHE A 128 1.02 -1.82 -6.49
CA PHE A 128 0.37 -2.28 -5.26
C PHE A 128 1.32 -2.42 -4.07
N LYS A 129 2.60 -2.03 -4.16
CA LYS A 129 3.56 -2.09 -3.04
C LYS A 129 3.06 -1.31 -1.81
N LYS A 130 3.24 -1.87 -0.60
CA LYS A 130 2.67 -1.35 0.67
C LYS A 130 2.98 0.13 0.97
N MET A 131 4.16 0.62 0.57
CA MET A 131 4.67 1.98 0.85
C MET A 131 4.64 2.94 -0.36
N SER A 132 4.00 2.59 -1.47
CA SER A 132 3.94 3.49 -2.64
C SER A 132 3.03 4.69 -2.37
N SER A 133 3.50 5.91 -2.68
CA SER A 133 2.65 7.10 -2.63
C SER A 133 1.77 7.21 -3.89
N ILE A 134 0.69 7.99 -3.81
CA ILE A 134 -0.19 8.25 -4.96
C ILE A 134 0.58 8.90 -6.13
N GLN A 135 1.52 9.80 -5.84
CA GLN A 135 2.36 10.47 -6.83
C GLN A 135 3.29 9.49 -7.55
N VAL A 136 3.92 8.59 -6.79
CA VAL A 136 4.77 7.53 -7.35
C VAL A 136 3.94 6.60 -8.24
N ARG A 137 2.69 6.31 -7.87
CA ARG A 137 1.76 5.54 -8.70
C ARG A 137 1.35 6.27 -9.99
N LEU A 138 1.02 7.56 -9.91
CA LEU A 138 0.69 8.38 -11.09
C LEU A 138 1.88 8.47 -12.05
N ASN A 139 3.09 8.68 -11.52
CA ASN A 139 4.31 8.67 -12.32
C ASN A 139 4.56 7.30 -12.96
N MET A 140 4.25 6.19 -12.27
CA MET A 140 4.34 4.85 -12.84
C MET A 140 3.34 4.63 -13.99
N ILE A 141 2.08 5.02 -13.81
CA ILE A 141 1.06 4.96 -14.88
C ILE A 141 1.56 5.73 -16.11
N ASN A 142 2.14 6.91 -15.90
CA ASN A 142 2.66 7.75 -16.98
C ASN A 142 3.98 7.25 -17.58
N SER A 143 4.72 6.37 -16.88
CA SER A 143 6.03 5.85 -17.32
C SER A 143 5.93 4.68 -18.29
N VAL A 144 4.76 4.03 -18.39
CA VAL A 144 4.54 2.88 -19.28
C VAL A 144 3.75 3.36 -20.51
N HIS A 145 4.43 3.43 -21.66
CA HIS A 145 3.79 3.69 -22.94
C HIS A 145 3.15 2.39 -23.46
N GLY A 146 1.88 2.17 -23.12
CA GLY A 146 1.09 1.07 -23.67
C GLY A 146 -0.05 0.67 -22.74
N THR A 147 -1.26 0.58 -23.28
CA THR A 147 -2.37 -0.14 -22.64
C THR A 147 -1.98 -1.62 -22.57
N LEU A 148 -1.56 -2.08 -21.39
CA LEU A 148 -1.45 -3.51 -21.12
C LEU A 148 -2.84 -4.12 -21.29
N ASN A 149 -2.95 -5.25 -22.00
CA ASN A 149 -4.14 -6.07 -21.93
C ASN A 149 -4.21 -6.61 -20.50
N PRO A 150 -5.18 -6.20 -19.69
CA PRO A 150 -5.25 -6.70 -18.33
C PRO A 150 -5.44 -8.23 -18.35
N THR A 151 -4.47 -8.97 -17.82
CA THR A 151 -4.75 -10.35 -17.41
C THR A 151 -5.69 -10.29 -16.23
N PHE A 152 -6.94 -10.65 -16.49
CA PHE A 152 -7.96 -10.73 -15.49
C PHE A 152 -7.90 -12.12 -14.89
N ASP A 153 -7.46 -12.20 -13.64
CA ASP A 153 -7.72 -13.37 -12.82
C ASP A 153 -9.24 -13.57 -12.77
N LYS A 154 -9.67 -14.85 -12.85
CA LYS A 154 -11.08 -15.17 -12.65
C LYS A 154 -11.49 -14.67 -11.27
N PRO A 155 -12.70 -14.11 -11.14
CA PRO A 155 -13.21 -13.67 -9.85
C PRO A 155 -13.12 -14.84 -8.86
N GLY A 156 -12.44 -14.61 -7.74
CA GLY A 156 -12.46 -15.57 -6.64
C GLY A 156 -13.88 -15.77 -6.13
N ASN A 157 -14.16 -16.96 -5.61
CA ASN A 157 -15.40 -17.29 -4.90
C ASN A 157 -15.01 -17.94 -3.58
N ALA A 158 -15.41 -17.35 -2.46
CA ALA A 158 -15.06 -17.90 -1.15
C ALA A 158 -15.76 -19.23 -0.84
N GLU A 159 -16.86 -19.58 -1.52
CA GLU A 159 -17.52 -20.89 -1.38
C GLU A 159 -16.76 -22.03 -2.06
N GLU A 160 -15.99 -21.71 -3.10
CA GLU A 160 -15.17 -22.69 -3.83
C GLU A 160 -13.82 -22.95 -3.16
N MET A 161 -13.47 -22.17 -2.13
CA MET A 161 -12.21 -22.35 -1.40
C MET A 161 -12.27 -23.60 -0.52
N ILE A 162 -11.30 -24.49 -0.73
CA ILE A 162 -11.17 -25.74 0.03
C ILE A 162 -10.31 -25.49 1.27
N PHE A 163 -10.88 -25.77 2.44
CA PHE A 163 -10.19 -25.65 3.73
C PHE A 163 -9.61 -26.99 4.18
N ASP A 164 -8.31 -26.99 4.47
CA ASP A 164 -7.63 -28.07 5.18
C ASP A 164 -7.93 -27.98 6.69
N ASP A 165 -7.89 -29.10 7.40
CA ASP A 165 -8.13 -29.19 8.84
C ASP A 165 -7.18 -28.28 9.62
N ARG A 166 -5.95 -28.12 9.13
CA ARG A 166 -4.98 -27.18 9.70
C ARG A 166 -5.41 -25.72 9.58
N ALA A 167 -6.08 -25.34 8.48
CA ALA A 167 -6.58 -23.98 8.29
C ALA A 167 -7.76 -23.68 9.23
N ILE A 168 -8.65 -24.67 9.44
CA ILE A 168 -9.74 -24.59 10.40
C ILE A 168 -9.18 -24.45 11.82
N ALA A 169 -8.24 -25.33 12.20
CA ALA A 169 -7.55 -25.24 13.50
C ALA A 169 -6.86 -23.89 13.72
N LYS A 170 -6.29 -23.28 12.67
CA LYS A 170 -5.74 -21.90 12.72
C LYS A 170 -6.80 -20.85 12.96
N SER A 171 -7.95 -20.95 12.31
CA SER A 171 -9.07 -20.04 12.52
C SER A 171 -9.58 -20.10 13.97
N TRP A 172 -9.75 -21.31 14.52
CA TRP A 172 -10.23 -21.52 15.89
C TRP A 172 -9.21 -21.09 16.93
N ALA A 173 -7.93 -21.38 16.72
CA ALA A 173 -6.86 -20.89 17.61
C ALA A 173 -6.80 -19.36 17.64
N ARG A 174 -7.03 -18.69 16.50
CA ARG A 174 -7.17 -17.22 16.44
C ARG A 174 -8.41 -16.75 17.20
N ALA A 175 -9.58 -17.31 16.91
CA ALA A 175 -10.83 -16.96 17.57
C ALA A 175 -10.73 -17.07 19.10
N ALA A 176 -10.14 -18.16 19.63
CA ALA A 176 -9.95 -18.37 21.06
C ALA A 176 -9.09 -17.29 21.73
N VAL A 177 -8.04 -16.80 21.06
CA VAL A 177 -7.16 -15.74 21.57
C VAL A 177 -7.82 -14.36 21.52
N PHE A 178 -8.63 -14.10 20.50
CA PHE A 178 -9.31 -12.82 20.31
C PHE A 178 -10.65 -12.71 21.06
N THR A 179 -11.20 -13.82 21.56
CA THR A 179 -12.44 -13.84 22.34
C THR A 179 -12.31 -13.01 23.63
N PRO A 180 -13.15 -11.97 23.83
CA PRO A 180 -13.14 -11.15 25.03
C PRO A 180 -13.32 -11.94 26.33
N SER A 181 -12.75 -11.44 27.43
CA SER A 181 -12.91 -12.07 28.76
C SER A 181 -14.36 -12.22 29.21
N SER A 182 -15.24 -11.32 28.80
CA SER A 182 -16.67 -11.32 29.14
C SER A 182 -17.49 -12.39 28.41
N GLN A 183 -17.08 -12.77 27.20
CA GLN A 183 -17.83 -13.69 26.32
C GLN A 183 -17.29 -15.13 26.37
N TYR A 184 -16.13 -15.34 26.98
CA TYR A 184 -15.46 -16.63 26.95
C TYR A 184 -16.03 -17.65 27.93
N ASN A 185 -16.73 -18.65 27.39
CA ASN A 185 -16.98 -19.91 28.07
C ASN A 185 -15.79 -20.87 27.90
N LYS A 186 -15.21 -21.33 29.02
CA LYS A 186 -14.05 -22.23 29.00
C LYS A 186 -14.40 -23.63 28.53
N GLU A 187 -15.53 -24.18 28.99
CA GLU A 187 -15.90 -25.58 28.73
C GLU A 187 -16.19 -25.80 27.24
N GLU A 188 -16.99 -24.90 26.65
CA GLU A 188 -17.33 -24.97 25.22
C GLU A 188 -16.11 -24.73 24.32
N ALA A 189 -15.21 -23.82 24.72
CA ALA A 189 -13.99 -23.56 23.95
C ALA A 189 -13.02 -24.76 24.01
N GLU A 190 -12.86 -25.39 25.17
CA GLU A 190 -12.03 -26.60 25.31
C GLU A 190 -12.62 -27.77 24.52
N GLU A 191 -13.95 -27.96 24.53
CA GLU A 191 -14.61 -28.99 23.72
C GLU A 191 -14.37 -28.82 22.22
N LYS A 192 -14.55 -27.60 21.70
CA LYS A 192 -14.26 -27.29 20.29
C LYS A 192 -12.79 -27.52 19.95
N LEU A 193 -11.87 -27.04 20.79
CA LEU A 193 -10.44 -27.15 20.53
C LEU A 193 -9.90 -28.57 20.70
N GLU A 194 -10.51 -29.43 21.53
CA GLU A 194 -10.09 -30.82 21.71
C GLU A 194 -10.18 -31.62 20.40
N HIS A 195 -11.11 -31.28 19.50
CA HIS A 195 -11.25 -31.94 18.19
C HIS A 195 -10.00 -31.82 17.31
N TYR A 196 -9.21 -30.74 17.46
CA TYR A 196 -8.00 -30.48 16.67
C TYR A 196 -6.74 -30.33 17.53
N LYS A 197 -6.72 -30.95 18.72
CA LYS A 197 -5.66 -30.81 19.72
C LYS A 197 -4.25 -30.96 19.16
N ASP A 198 -4.01 -32.01 18.37
CA ASP A 198 -2.70 -32.33 17.79
C ASP A 198 -2.22 -31.26 16.79
N LEU A 199 -3.15 -30.59 16.10
CA LEU A 199 -2.83 -29.53 15.14
C LEU A 199 -2.67 -28.16 15.80
N ILE A 200 -3.44 -27.90 16.87
CA ILE A 200 -3.44 -26.60 17.57
C ILE A 200 -2.09 -26.28 18.19
N GLU A 201 -1.36 -27.26 18.74
CA GLU A 201 -0.01 -27.02 19.29
C GLU A 201 0.98 -26.54 18.21
N GLY A 202 0.97 -27.19 17.04
CA GLY A 202 1.81 -26.80 15.91
C GLY A 202 1.40 -25.43 15.34
N VAL A 203 0.10 -25.17 15.25
CA VAL A 203 -0.47 -23.93 14.71
C VAL A 203 -0.20 -22.75 15.64
N THR A 204 -0.39 -22.89 16.95
CA THR A 204 -0.12 -21.83 17.94
C THR A 204 1.36 -21.47 17.99
N THR A 205 2.26 -22.46 17.85
CA THR A 205 3.70 -22.23 17.70
C THR A 205 4.02 -21.43 16.43
N GLY A 206 3.38 -21.77 15.30
CA GLY A 206 3.49 -20.99 14.06
C GLY A 206 2.99 -19.55 14.21
N LEU A 207 1.82 -19.35 14.81
CA LEU A 207 1.23 -18.03 15.05
C LEU A 207 2.06 -17.17 16.02
N HIS A 208 2.77 -17.80 16.96
CA HIS A 208 3.74 -17.11 17.81
C HIS A 208 4.97 -16.65 17.03
N ASN A 209 5.51 -17.50 16.17
CA ASN A 209 6.63 -17.17 15.28
C ASN A 209 6.26 -16.05 14.29
N ASP A 210 5.01 -16.02 13.82
CA ASP A 210 4.47 -14.97 12.95
C ASP A 210 4.18 -13.64 13.69
N HIS A 211 4.53 -13.55 14.99
CA HIS A 211 4.28 -12.40 15.86
C HIS A 211 2.81 -11.98 15.97
N LEU A 212 1.87 -12.90 15.74
CA LEU A 212 0.44 -12.67 15.98
C LEU A 212 0.10 -12.86 17.46
N PHE A 213 0.72 -13.85 18.10
CA PHE A 213 0.50 -14.20 19.50
C PHE A 213 1.70 -13.86 20.39
N SER A 214 1.44 -13.37 21.60
CA SER A 214 2.43 -13.18 22.66
C SER A 214 2.10 -14.03 23.87
N ILE A 215 3.10 -14.63 24.51
CA ILE A 215 2.90 -15.39 25.75
C ILE A 215 2.60 -14.41 26.89
N ASN A 216 1.56 -14.67 27.66
CA ASN A 216 1.17 -13.90 28.84
C ASN A 216 2.07 -14.32 30.03
N LYS A 217 2.84 -13.41 30.62
CA LYS A 217 3.79 -13.71 31.73
C LYS A 217 3.13 -13.91 33.11
N GLY A 218 1.83 -14.21 33.16
CA GLY A 218 1.09 -14.48 34.40
C GLY A 218 1.23 -15.92 34.89
N LYS A 219 0.88 -16.20 36.15
CA LYS A 219 0.91 -17.55 36.74
C LYS A 219 0.12 -18.54 35.86
N VAL A 220 0.85 -19.48 35.29
CA VAL A 220 0.36 -20.51 34.38
C VAL A 220 -0.48 -21.51 35.17
N ILE A 221 -1.77 -21.62 34.85
CA ILE A 221 -2.60 -22.76 35.21
C ILE A 221 -2.80 -23.59 33.94
N ALA A 222 -2.73 -24.91 34.09
CA ALA A 222 -2.70 -25.91 33.03
C ALA A 222 -3.87 -25.81 32.04
N LEU A 223 -3.61 -26.21 30.79
CA LEU A 223 -4.54 -26.33 29.65
C LEU A 223 -5.38 -25.09 29.27
N ASP A 224 -4.99 -23.89 29.67
CA ASP A 224 -5.70 -22.68 29.23
C ASP A 224 -5.14 -22.16 27.88
N TYR A 225 -5.92 -22.25 26.80
CA TYR A 225 -5.57 -21.69 25.50
C TYR A 225 -5.42 -20.14 25.54
N ARG A 226 -5.80 -19.49 26.66
CA ARG A 226 -5.49 -18.07 26.98
C ARG A 226 -4.07 -17.78 27.44
N LYS A 227 -3.15 -18.75 27.37
CA LYS A 227 -1.69 -18.49 27.50
C LYS A 227 -1.20 -17.43 26.53
N PHE A 228 -1.89 -17.27 25.40
CA PHE A 228 -1.57 -16.31 24.36
C PHE A 228 -2.48 -15.07 24.46
N LYS A 229 -1.87 -13.90 24.29
CA LYS A 229 -2.54 -12.63 24.07
C LYS A 229 -2.25 -12.14 22.66
N PRO A 230 -3.15 -11.36 22.05
CA PRO A 230 -2.83 -10.63 20.82
C PRO A 230 -1.53 -9.84 20.99
N HIS A 231 -0.59 -10.02 20.07
CA HIS A 231 0.66 -9.26 20.10
C HIS A 231 0.38 -7.78 19.80
N SER A 232 1.12 -6.86 20.43
CA SER A 232 0.86 -5.41 20.28
C SER A 232 1.01 -4.87 18.85
N SER A 233 1.72 -5.58 17.96
CA SER A 233 1.83 -5.22 16.54
C SER A 233 0.58 -5.55 15.73
N PHE A 234 -0.28 -6.46 16.22
CA PHE A 234 -1.50 -6.88 15.55
C PHE A 234 -2.41 -5.67 15.28
N PHE A 235 -2.77 -4.96 16.36
CA PHE A 235 -3.64 -3.79 16.24
C PHE A 235 -2.96 -2.68 15.43
N LYS A 236 -1.63 -2.52 15.50
CA LYS A 236 -0.90 -1.52 14.69
C LYS A 236 -0.97 -1.77 13.19
N ALA A 237 -1.19 -3.00 12.75
CA ALA A 237 -1.25 -3.33 11.33
C ALA A 237 -2.65 -3.15 10.74
N LEU A 238 -3.70 -3.28 11.57
CA LEU A 238 -5.06 -2.83 11.23
C LEU A 238 -5.18 -1.31 11.39
N GLU A 239 -4.65 -0.75 12.47
CA GLU A 239 -4.63 0.67 12.76
C GLU A 239 -3.47 1.36 12.04
N LYS A 240 -3.70 1.78 10.79
CA LYS A 240 -2.92 2.91 10.26
C LYS A 240 -3.33 4.14 11.07
N LYS A 241 -2.61 4.36 12.19
CA LYS A 241 -2.87 5.27 13.33
C LYS A 241 -3.52 6.64 13.08
N ASN A 242 -3.66 7.12 11.85
CA ASN A 242 -4.29 8.41 11.54
C ASN A 242 -5.45 8.32 10.54
N ILE A 243 -5.77 7.15 9.96
CA ILE A 243 -6.70 7.06 8.82
C ILE A 243 -7.91 6.17 9.15
N THR A 244 -7.70 5.05 9.85
CA THR A 244 -8.74 4.06 10.14
C THR A 244 -9.41 4.28 11.50
N GLU A 245 -9.48 5.53 11.98
CA GLU A 245 -10.14 5.85 13.24
C GLU A 245 -11.65 5.94 13.03
N GLU A 246 -12.43 5.18 13.80
CA GLU A 246 -13.90 5.15 13.74
C GLU A 246 -14.51 6.56 13.83
N ALA A 247 -14.00 7.39 14.74
CA ALA A 247 -14.47 8.75 14.98
C ALA A 247 -14.46 9.62 13.71
N LYS A 248 -13.50 9.41 12.81
CA LYS A 248 -13.39 10.16 11.55
C LYS A 248 -14.52 9.82 10.59
N PHE A 249 -14.85 8.54 10.45
CA PHE A 249 -15.95 8.12 9.59
C PHE A 249 -17.30 8.57 10.16
N ILE A 250 -17.46 8.52 11.49
CA ILE A 250 -18.64 9.07 12.17
C ILE A 250 -18.76 10.59 11.92
N GLU A 251 -17.66 11.34 11.95
CA GLU A 251 -17.64 12.77 11.59
C GLU A 251 -18.13 13.01 10.16
N ALA A 252 -17.69 12.20 9.19
CA ALA A 252 -18.15 12.30 7.81
C ALA A 252 -19.66 12.02 7.65
N VAL A 253 -20.20 11.03 8.37
CA VAL A 253 -21.65 10.75 8.40
C VAL A 253 -22.43 11.91 8.99
N ASN A 254 -21.98 12.44 10.13
CA ASN A 254 -22.61 13.59 10.77
C ASN A 254 -22.60 14.82 9.85
N TYR A 255 -21.51 15.03 9.11
CA TYR A 255 -21.43 16.12 8.14
C TYR A 255 -22.38 15.94 6.96
N LYS A 256 -22.57 14.70 6.47
CA LYS A 256 -23.59 14.41 5.45
C LYS A 256 -24.99 14.73 5.96
N ASN A 257 -25.31 14.33 7.18
CA ASN A 257 -26.61 14.63 7.80
C ASN A 257 -26.82 16.14 7.99
N TYR A 258 -25.75 16.87 8.33
CA TYR A 258 -25.77 18.34 8.36
C TYR A 258 -26.06 18.94 6.99
N LEU A 259 -25.37 18.50 5.93
CA LEU A 259 -25.63 18.97 4.56
C LEU A 259 -27.07 18.70 4.14
N ASP A 260 -27.59 17.51 4.44
CA ASP A 260 -28.98 17.16 4.15
C ASP A 260 -29.97 18.09 4.85
N ALA A 261 -29.76 18.40 6.13
CA ALA A 261 -30.61 19.32 6.86
C ALA A 261 -30.58 20.74 6.25
N GLU A 262 -29.40 21.24 5.91
CA GLU A 262 -29.22 22.56 5.32
C GLU A 262 -29.87 22.65 3.93
N PHE A 263 -29.68 21.66 3.06
CA PHE A 263 -30.29 21.67 1.73
C PHE A 263 -31.81 21.48 1.78
N ARG A 264 -32.33 20.67 2.70
CA ARG A 264 -33.79 20.57 2.95
C ARG A 264 -34.39 21.88 3.42
N SER A 265 -33.64 22.69 4.19
CA SER A 265 -34.10 24.01 4.64
C SER A 265 -34.22 25.04 3.50
N GLY A 266 -33.81 24.68 2.28
CA GLY A 266 -33.85 25.56 1.10
C GLY A 266 -32.59 26.42 0.93
N LYS A 267 -31.54 26.16 1.72
CA LYS A 267 -30.26 26.86 1.60
C LYS A 267 -29.56 26.47 0.31
N GLN A 268 -29.19 27.47 -0.50
CA GLN A 268 -28.58 27.23 -1.81
C GLN A 268 -27.13 26.75 -1.73
N CYS A 269 -26.40 27.11 -0.68
CA CYS A 269 -25.01 26.69 -0.50
C CYS A 269 -24.62 26.63 0.98
N VAL A 270 -23.68 25.74 1.28
CA VAL A 270 -23.03 25.61 2.59
C VAL A 270 -21.58 26.02 2.44
N ARG A 271 -21.11 26.93 3.29
CA ARG A 271 -19.71 27.34 3.32
C ARG A 271 -18.88 26.39 4.16
N TYR A 272 -17.76 25.96 3.60
CA TYR A 272 -16.83 25.03 4.21
C TYR A 272 -15.46 25.70 4.42
N GLU A 273 -14.95 25.63 5.64
CA GLU A 273 -13.70 26.32 6.06
C GLU A 273 -12.72 25.40 6.80
N LYS A 274 -13.11 24.15 7.08
CA LYS A 274 -12.33 23.21 7.88
C LYS A 274 -11.55 22.26 6.96
N GLU A 275 -10.54 21.58 7.49
CA GLU A 275 -9.82 20.51 6.79
C GLU A 275 -9.86 19.24 7.64
N THR A 276 -11.05 18.69 7.88
CA THR A 276 -11.25 17.45 8.65
C THR A 276 -11.77 16.31 7.77
N TRP A 277 -12.26 15.21 8.35
CA TRP A 277 -12.77 14.06 7.60
C TRP A 277 -14.08 14.34 6.87
N GLU A 278 -14.69 15.51 7.13
CA GLU A 278 -15.72 16.13 6.30
C GLU A 278 -15.30 16.17 4.81
N ASN A 279 -14.00 16.33 4.52
CA ASN A 279 -13.45 16.28 3.17
C ASN A 279 -13.69 14.94 2.45
N THR A 280 -13.67 13.81 3.16
CA THR A 280 -13.93 12.50 2.54
C THR A 280 -15.34 12.44 1.99
N CYS A 281 -16.32 12.95 2.75
CA CYS A 281 -17.71 13.09 2.33
C CYS A 281 -17.81 14.03 1.12
N ILE A 282 -17.21 15.22 1.21
CA ILE A 282 -17.26 16.23 0.14
C ILE A 282 -16.63 15.72 -1.16
N LEU A 283 -15.40 15.20 -1.11
CA LEU A 283 -14.66 14.74 -2.28
C LEU A 283 -15.34 13.53 -2.92
N SER A 284 -15.83 12.57 -2.13
CA SER A 284 -16.53 11.40 -2.67
C SER A 284 -17.81 11.82 -3.41
N MET A 285 -18.61 12.72 -2.82
CA MET A 285 -19.82 13.23 -3.46
C MET A 285 -19.52 14.16 -4.65
N GLN A 286 -18.40 14.88 -4.64
CA GLN A 286 -17.97 15.71 -5.77
C GLN A 286 -17.53 14.85 -6.96
N VAL A 287 -16.79 13.75 -6.73
CA VAL A 287 -16.31 12.86 -7.80
C VAL A 287 -17.45 12.23 -8.57
N VAL A 288 -18.55 11.88 -7.90
CA VAL A 288 -19.77 11.35 -8.53
C VAL A 288 -20.68 12.47 -9.07
N GLY A 289 -20.35 13.74 -8.77
CA GLY A 289 -21.08 14.90 -9.28
C GLY A 289 -22.36 15.21 -8.50
N ARG A 290 -22.52 14.71 -7.27
CA ARG A 290 -23.64 15.06 -6.37
C ARG A 290 -23.49 16.47 -5.82
N LEU A 291 -22.25 16.91 -5.61
CA LEU A 291 -21.90 18.25 -5.15
C LEU A 291 -21.14 19.04 -6.21
N ARG A 292 -21.35 20.35 -6.23
CA ARG A 292 -20.53 21.31 -6.98
C ARG A 292 -19.80 22.21 -6.00
N LEU A 293 -18.47 22.19 -6.07
CA LEU A 293 -17.61 23.08 -5.29
C LEU A 293 -17.32 24.34 -6.07
N LYS A 294 -17.54 25.50 -5.44
CA LYS A 294 -17.12 26.80 -5.95
C LYS A 294 -16.18 27.42 -4.95
N TYR A 295 -14.97 27.71 -5.38
CA TYR A 295 -14.03 28.47 -4.56
C TYR A 295 -14.48 29.93 -4.64
N ASP A 296 -14.81 30.52 -3.48
CA ASP A 296 -15.07 31.96 -3.43
C ASP A 296 -13.80 32.67 -3.92
N ASN A 297 -13.96 33.73 -4.71
CA ASN A 297 -12.90 34.36 -5.50
C ASN A 297 -11.60 34.42 -4.70
N MET A 298 -10.65 33.53 -5.00
CA MET A 298 -9.32 33.60 -4.43
C MET A 298 -8.79 34.96 -4.82
N ASP A 299 -8.73 35.89 -3.88
CA ASP A 299 -8.03 37.14 -4.11
C ASP A 299 -6.55 36.77 -4.14
N LEU A 300 -6.07 36.40 -5.32
CA LEU A 300 -4.67 36.01 -5.58
C LEU A 300 -3.70 37.11 -5.11
N ARG A 301 -4.20 38.33 -4.86
CA ARG A 301 -3.48 39.45 -4.24
C ARG A 301 -3.10 39.19 -2.78
N VAL A 302 -3.90 38.41 -2.04
CA VAL A 302 -3.66 38.06 -0.62
C VAL A 302 -2.60 36.95 -0.49
N MET A 303 -2.43 36.12 -1.52
CA MET A 303 -1.43 35.04 -1.51
C MET A 303 0.02 35.50 -1.73
N GLY A 304 0.27 36.81 -1.84
CA GLY A 304 1.62 37.34 -2.05
C GLY A 304 2.30 36.72 -3.27
N VAL A 305 1.50 36.34 -4.29
CA VAL A 305 2.07 35.99 -5.59
C VAL A 305 2.74 37.25 -6.10
N PRO A 306 4.05 37.22 -6.34
CA PRO A 306 4.76 38.41 -6.75
C PRO A 306 4.18 38.91 -8.06
N ARG A 307 3.91 40.21 -8.14
CA ARG A 307 3.81 40.88 -9.43
C ARG A 307 5.10 40.61 -10.24
N PRO A 308 5.09 40.76 -11.58
CA PRO A 308 6.28 40.52 -12.43
C PRO A 308 7.53 41.33 -12.04
N ASP A 309 7.38 42.28 -11.12
CA ASP A 309 8.39 43.17 -10.55
C ASP A 309 9.14 42.60 -9.33
N ILE A 310 8.85 41.39 -8.83
CA ILE A 310 9.65 40.79 -7.76
C ILE A 310 10.75 39.90 -8.35
N GLN A 311 11.96 40.44 -8.35
CA GLN A 311 13.18 39.72 -8.67
C GLN A 311 13.35 38.50 -7.76
N ILE A 312 13.56 37.34 -8.39
CA ILE A 312 13.94 36.08 -7.76
C ILE A 312 15.31 36.29 -7.09
N GLY A 313 15.31 36.62 -5.80
CA GLY A 313 16.56 36.95 -5.09
C GLY A 313 16.58 36.66 -3.59
N GLU A 314 15.45 36.64 -2.89
CA GLU A 314 15.48 36.54 -1.43
C GLU A 314 14.74 35.32 -0.87
N ARG A 315 15.54 34.45 -0.24
CA ARG A 315 15.13 33.27 0.54
C ARG A 315 14.30 33.71 1.75
N GLN A 316 13.01 33.95 1.58
CA GLN A 316 12.13 34.22 2.71
C GLN A 316 11.73 32.92 3.42
N HIS A 317 12.12 32.84 4.70
CA HIS A 317 11.92 31.72 5.60
C HIS A 317 10.46 31.24 5.67
N SER A 318 10.20 30.06 5.10
CA SER A 318 8.89 29.39 5.03
C SER A 318 8.33 28.88 6.36
N ARG A 319 9.00 29.12 7.51
CA ARG A 319 8.68 28.50 8.81
C ARG A 319 7.82 29.34 9.76
N LYS A 320 7.42 30.56 9.40
CA LYS A 320 6.55 31.45 10.24
C LYS A 320 5.37 32.05 9.48
N LYS A 321 4.76 31.29 8.57
CA LYS A 321 3.51 31.70 7.91
C LYS A 321 2.33 31.31 8.80
N ASN A 322 1.46 32.26 9.14
CA ASN A 322 0.26 32.01 9.94
C ASN A 322 -0.70 31.12 9.13
N PRO A 323 -1.00 29.87 9.57
CA PRO A 323 -1.84 28.93 8.82
C PRO A 323 -3.27 29.44 8.61
N GLU A 324 -3.79 30.30 9.48
CA GLU A 324 -5.12 30.92 9.32
C GLU A 324 -5.23 31.76 8.03
N LYS A 325 -4.12 32.31 7.53
CA LYS A 325 -4.09 33.09 6.28
C LYS A 325 -4.15 32.23 5.01
N PHE A 326 -4.11 30.90 5.16
CA PHE A 326 -4.15 29.93 4.05
C PHE A 326 -5.41 29.05 4.11
N LYS A 327 -6.44 29.46 4.87
CA LYS A 327 -7.74 28.78 4.85
C LYS A 327 -8.53 29.25 3.64
N PHE A 328 -8.88 28.31 2.78
CA PHE A 328 -9.70 28.56 1.60
C PHE A 328 -11.14 28.20 1.92
N CYS A 329 -12.04 29.17 1.77
CA CYS A 329 -13.46 28.92 1.89
C CYS A 329 -13.96 28.26 0.59
N VAL A 330 -14.67 27.15 0.73
CA VAL A 330 -15.31 26.46 -0.38
C VAL A 330 -16.81 26.54 -0.21
N ASP A 331 -17.51 27.02 -1.22
CA ASP A 331 -18.96 26.91 -1.30
C ASP A 331 -19.37 25.58 -1.89
N ILE A 332 -20.22 24.89 -1.15
CA ILE A 332 -20.78 23.61 -1.53
C ILE A 332 -22.21 23.84 -2.01
N TYR A 333 -22.46 23.55 -3.28
CA TYR A 333 -23.80 23.58 -3.88
C TYR A 333 -24.30 22.16 -4.12
N PRO A 334 -25.55 21.83 -3.76
CA PRO A 334 -26.16 20.58 -4.19
C PRO A 334 -26.44 20.64 -5.69
N THR A 335 -26.24 19.52 -6.37
CA THR A 335 -26.62 19.39 -7.79
C THR A 335 -28.00 18.75 -7.91
N PRO A 336 -28.62 18.73 -9.10
CA PRO A 336 -29.88 18.03 -9.31
C PRO A 336 -29.82 16.53 -9.02
N SER A 337 -28.62 15.92 -9.03
CA SER A 337 -28.42 14.51 -8.70
C SER A 337 -28.21 14.27 -7.20
N TYR A 338 -28.23 15.30 -6.35
CA TYR A 338 -27.99 15.15 -4.92
C TYR A 338 -29.03 14.22 -4.26
N LEU A 339 -28.55 13.27 -3.46
CA LEU A 339 -29.39 12.33 -2.71
C LEU A 339 -29.26 12.55 -1.21
N HIS A 340 -30.42 12.69 -0.56
CA HIS A 340 -30.51 12.74 0.89
C HIS A 340 -30.33 11.34 1.48
N THR A 341 -29.75 11.26 2.67
CA THR A 341 -29.44 9.99 3.35
C THR A 341 -30.69 9.12 3.54
N ASP A 342 -31.84 9.72 3.86
CA ASP A 342 -33.12 9.00 4.06
C ASP A 342 -33.63 8.29 2.79
N ASN A 343 -33.12 8.65 1.62
CA ASN A 343 -33.49 8.03 0.35
C ASN A 343 -32.53 6.88 -0.04
N LEU A 344 -31.65 6.48 0.87
CA LEU A 344 -30.65 5.43 0.65
C LEU A 344 -30.97 4.20 1.51
N ASP A 345 -31.77 3.29 0.95
CA ASP A 345 -32.09 1.99 1.59
C ASP A 345 -30.83 1.16 1.93
N LEU A 346 -29.72 1.44 1.23
CA LEU A 346 -28.42 0.79 1.40
C LEU A 346 -27.86 0.89 2.83
N ILE A 347 -28.16 1.97 3.56
CA ILE A 347 -27.65 2.14 4.93
C ILE A 347 -28.34 1.17 5.87
N ASP A 348 -29.66 1.07 5.77
CA ASP A 348 -30.45 0.14 6.58
C ASP A 348 -30.09 -1.30 6.23
N ILE A 349 -29.93 -1.62 4.94
CA ILE A 349 -29.44 -2.93 4.49
C ILE A 349 -28.08 -3.24 5.12
N ALA A 350 -27.11 -2.32 5.03
CA ALA A 350 -25.76 -2.57 5.53
C ALA A 350 -25.66 -2.70 7.06
N VAL A 351 -26.51 -1.97 7.80
CA VAL A 351 -26.56 -2.05 9.27
C VAL A 351 -27.31 -3.30 9.76
N THR A 352 -28.33 -3.74 9.03
CA THR A 352 -29.15 -4.92 9.41
C THR A 352 -28.57 -6.24 8.92
N THR A 353 -27.77 -6.23 7.86
CA THR A 353 -27.14 -7.45 7.33
C THR A 353 -26.02 -7.90 8.28
N GLU A 354 -26.11 -9.14 8.77
CA GLU A 354 -25.07 -9.71 9.63
C GLU A 354 -23.71 -9.77 8.90
N PRO A 355 -22.59 -9.56 9.63
CA PRO A 355 -21.26 -9.77 9.07
C PRO A 355 -21.08 -11.18 8.49
N PRO A 356 -20.20 -11.35 7.49
CA PRO A 356 -20.05 -12.64 6.83
C PRO A 356 -19.45 -13.69 7.78
N ARG A 357 -20.07 -14.86 7.85
CA ARG A 357 -19.59 -16.02 8.61
C ARG A 357 -18.67 -16.89 7.74
N GLY A 358 -18.06 -17.90 8.36
CA GLY A 358 -17.39 -18.96 7.63
C GLY A 358 -18.37 -19.86 6.86
N SER A 359 -17.80 -20.79 6.10
CA SER A 359 -18.52 -21.81 5.34
C SER A 359 -19.15 -22.87 6.24
N ALA A 360 -19.86 -23.80 5.60
CA ALA A 360 -20.45 -24.97 6.26
C ALA A 360 -19.44 -25.90 6.97
N ARG A 361 -18.13 -25.72 6.75
CA ARG A 361 -17.09 -26.48 7.48
C ARG A 361 -16.79 -25.92 8.87
N GLY A 362 -17.26 -24.72 9.20
CA GLY A 362 -17.16 -24.14 10.54
C GLY A 362 -15.87 -23.36 10.82
N GLU A 363 -15.14 -22.92 9.80
CA GLU A 363 -14.05 -21.96 10.01
C GLU A 363 -14.59 -20.62 10.55
N LEU A 364 -13.82 -19.97 11.43
CA LEU A 364 -14.26 -18.74 12.10
C LEU A 364 -13.46 -17.53 11.59
N PRO A 365 -14.11 -16.52 10.98
CA PRO A 365 -13.44 -15.28 10.62
C PRO A 365 -12.95 -14.53 11.86
N LEU A 366 -11.94 -13.68 11.70
CA LEU A 366 -11.31 -12.92 12.78
C LEU A 366 -12.29 -12.11 13.64
N TRP A 367 -13.37 -11.63 13.04
CA TRP A 367 -14.38 -10.81 13.73
C TRP A 367 -15.42 -11.64 14.49
N TYR A 368 -15.33 -12.98 14.46
CA TYR A 368 -16.12 -13.88 15.30
C TYR A 368 -15.25 -14.48 16.40
N ASP A 369 -15.85 -14.69 17.56
CA ASP A 369 -15.23 -15.36 18.70
C ASP A 369 -15.32 -16.88 18.57
N ILE A 370 -14.73 -17.61 19.52
CA ILE A 370 -14.73 -19.09 19.51
C ILE A 370 -16.14 -19.70 19.71
N HIS A 371 -17.10 -18.88 20.12
CA HIS A 371 -18.50 -19.21 20.36
C HIS A 371 -19.41 -18.76 19.21
N ASP A 372 -18.82 -18.37 18.07
CA ASP A 372 -19.51 -17.87 16.88
C ASP A 372 -20.37 -16.61 17.15
N GLN A 373 -19.92 -15.80 18.12
CA GLN A 373 -20.47 -14.48 18.43
C GLN A 373 -19.61 -13.38 17.81
N LEU A 374 -20.26 -12.34 17.31
CA LEU A 374 -19.57 -11.20 16.72
C LEU A 374 -18.74 -10.46 17.78
N ILE A 375 -17.51 -10.07 17.43
CA ILE A 375 -16.67 -9.16 18.19
C ILE A 375 -16.73 -7.77 17.52
N PRO A 376 -17.57 -6.84 18.02
CA PRO A 376 -17.81 -5.53 17.40
C PRO A 376 -16.56 -4.74 17.05
N ASP A 377 -15.62 -4.65 17.99
CA ASP A 377 -14.41 -3.82 17.84
C ASP A 377 -13.48 -4.37 16.74
N LEU A 378 -13.39 -5.69 16.61
CA LEU A 378 -12.58 -6.31 15.55
C LEU A 378 -13.29 -6.17 14.20
N TRP A 379 -14.61 -6.37 14.17
CA TRP A 379 -15.41 -6.16 12.97
C TRP A 379 -15.20 -4.75 12.38
N LYS A 380 -15.39 -3.71 13.20
CA LYS A 380 -15.20 -2.31 12.79
C LYS A 380 -13.79 -2.08 12.25
N LYS A 381 -12.76 -2.51 12.98
CA LYS A 381 -11.36 -2.32 12.58
C LYS A 381 -11.03 -3.02 11.26
N VAL A 382 -11.48 -4.26 11.07
CA VAL A 382 -11.26 -5.01 9.83
C VAL A 382 -11.98 -4.32 8.66
N LEU A 383 -13.27 -4.01 8.82
CA LEU A 383 -14.10 -3.35 7.82
C LEU A 383 -13.47 -2.02 7.37
N LEU A 384 -13.15 -1.14 8.33
CA LEU A 384 -12.50 0.15 8.08
C LEU A 384 -11.18 0.01 7.33
N SER A 385 -10.34 -0.93 7.77
CA SER A 385 -9.00 -1.10 7.22
C SER A 385 -9.05 -1.61 5.79
N VAL A 386 -9.87 -2.64 5.52
CA VAL A 386 -10.00 -3.23 4.19
C VAL A 386 -10.68 -2.23 3.24
N ALA A 387 -11.77 -1.58 3.67
CA ALA A 387 -12.47 -0.58 2.88
C ALA A 387 -11.55 0.58 2.48
N TRP A 388 -10.76 1.09 3.42
CA TRP A 388 -9.79 2.15 3.14
C TRP A 388 -8.74 1.74 2.12
N ILE A 389 -8.16 0.53 2.24
CA ILE A 389 -7.15 0.08 1.29
C ILE A 389 -7.76 -0.15 -0.10
N ALA A 390 -8.95 -0.73 -0.18
CA ALA A 390 -9.68 -0.91 -1.43
C ALA A 390 -10.02 0.44 -2.10
N HIS A 391 -10.40 1.45 -1.32
CA HIS A 391 -10.62 2.82 -1.80
C HIS A 391 -9.32 3.45 -2.33
N ALA A 392 -8.26 3.41 -1.54
CA ALA A 392 -6.97 4.00 -1.89
C ALA A 392 -6.25 3.27 -3.05
N ARG A 393 -6.66 2.03 -3.33
CA ARG A 393 -6.09 1.13 -4.36
C ARG A 393 -7.19 0.38 -5.10
N ALA A 394 -7.95 1.11 -5.91
CA ALA A 394 -8.86 0.50 -6.87
C ALA A 394 -8.11 -0.53 -7.75
N GLY A 395 -8.70 -1.71 -7.96
CA GLY A 395 -8.11 -2.80 -8.75
C GLY A 395 -7.42 -3.86 -7.93
N SER A 396 -7.54 -3.78 -6.60
CA SER A 396 -6.98 -4.78 -5.71
C SER A 396 -7.80 -6.08 -5.76
N THR A 397 -7.14 -7.22 -5.94
CA THR A 397 -7.71 -8.56 -5.76
C THR A 397 -7.67 -8.95 -4.28
N ALA A 398 -8.44 -9.96 -3.88
CA ALA A 398 -8.38 -10.50 -2.51
C ALA A 398 -6.95 -10.92 -2.12
N LYS A 399 -6.22 -11.55 -3.04
CA LYS A 399 -4.79 -11.90 -2.88
C LYS A 399 -3.88 -10.70 -2.62
N THR A 400 -4.08 -9.60 -3.36
CA THR A 400 -3.27 -8.38 -3.13
C THR A 400 -3.59 -7.71 -1.81
N LEU A 401 -4.87 -7.70 -1.40
CA LEU A 401 -5.30 -7.21 -0.09
C LEU A 401 -4.75 -8.09 1.03
N HIS A 402 -4.77 -9.41 0.88
CA HIS A 402 -4.13 -10.35 1.79
C HIS A 402 -2.65 -10.01 2.00
N GLY A 403 -1.90 -9.72 0.94
CA GLY A 403 -0.51 -9.28 1.06
C GLY A 403 -0.31 -7.99 1.90
N HIS A 404 -1.33 -7.15 2.08
CA HIS A 404 -1.26 -5.98 2.95
C HIS A 404 -1.49 -6.29 4.43
N PHE A 405 -2.37 -7.26 4.69
CA PHE A 405 -2.81 -7.65 6.03
C PHE A 405 -2.08 -8.88 6.57
N ALA A 406 -1.39 -9.65 5.74
CA ALA A 406 -0.65 -10.83 6.16
C ALA A 406 0.38 -10.45 7.26
N PRO A 407 0.48 -11.25 8.34
CA PRO A 407 -0.19 -12.54 8.56
C PRO A 407 -1.55 -12.47 9.28
N ILE A 408 -2.16 -11.29 9.43
CA ILE A 408 -3.33 -11.04 10.30
C ILE A 408 -4.65 -11.55 9.72
N LEU A 409 -4.93 -11.27 8.44
CA LEU A 409 -6.12 -11.74 7.74
C LEU A 409 -5.68 -12.75 6.68
N GLU A 410 -6.40 -13.85 6.57
CA GLU A 410 -6.28 -14.80 5.47
C GLU A 410 -6.99 -14.28 4.22
N GLU A 411 -6.61 -14.83 3.07
CA GLU A 411 -7.19 -14.45 1.77
C GLU A 411 -8.70 -14.73 1.70
N TRP A 412 -9.15 -15.85 2.27
CA TRP A 412 -10.57 -16.22 2.29
C TRP A 412 -11.43 -15.28 3.15
N GLU A 413 -10.89 -14.77 4.27
CA GLU A 413 -11.57 -13.80 5.14
C GLU A 413 -11.81 -12.50 4.35
N ILE A 414 -10.81 -12.07 3.58
CA ILE A 414 -10.90 -10.89 2.73
C ILE A 414 -11.89 -11.11 1.58
N GLN A 415 -11.83 -12.27 0.92
CA GLN A 415 -12.76 -12.59 -0.16
C GLN A 415 -14.22 -12.58 0.32
N ARG A 416 -14.52 -13.21 1.46
CA ARG A 416 -15.85 -13.18 2.08
C ARG A 416 -16.33 -11.76 2.40
N LEU A 417 -15.43 -10.94 2.94
CA LEU A 417 -15.73 -9.54 3.23
C LEU A 417 -16.05 -8.73 1.97
N LEU A 418 -15.34 -8.98 0.87
CA LEU A 418 -15.58 -8.32 -0.41
C LEU A 418 -16.92 -8.72 -1.01
N GLU A 419 -17.26 -10.01 -1.00
CA GLU A 419 -18.55 -10.54 -1.49
C GLU A 419 -19.73 -10.03 -0.66
N TRP A 420 -19.62 -10.06 0.67
CA TRP A 420 -20.62 -9.46 1.56
C TRP A 420 -20.76 -7.96 1.30
N GLY A 421 -19.63 -7.27 1.17
CA GLY A 421 -19.62 -5.83 0.89
C GLY A 421 -20.20 -5.47 -0.46
N GLU A 422 -20.11 -6.34 -1.47
CA GLU A 422 -20.81 -6.20 -2.75
C GLU A 422 -22.33 -6.26 -2.55
N GLY A 423 -22.81 -7.22 -1.76
CA GLY A 423 -24.23 -7.38 -1.45
C GLY A 423 -24.86 -6.18 -0.73
N VAL A 424 -24.10 -5.48 0.12
CA VAL A 424 -24.57 -4.28 0.85
C VAL A 424 -24.22 -2.96 0.15
N GLY A 425 -23.60 -2.98 -1.03
CA GLY A 425 -23.22 -1.79 -1.80
C GLY A 425 -22.00 -1.03 -1.25
N LEU A 426 -21.17 -1.68 -0.44
CA LEU A 426 -19.90 -1.14 0.05
C LEU A 426 -18.78 -1.27 -1.00
N PHE A 427 -18.70 -2.43 -1.63
CA PHE A 427 -17.72 -2.73 -2.67
C PHE A 427 -18.40 -2.97 -4.01
N ARG A 428 -17.62 -2.79 -5.07
CA ARG A 428 -18.01 -3.19 -6.41
C ARG A 428 -16.82 -3.70 -7.18
N ARG A 429 -17.09 -4.58 -8.14
CA ARG A 429 -16.09 -4.99 -9.12
C ARG A 429 -15.87 -3.83 -10.11
N ILE A 430 -14.62 -3.66 -10.53
CA ILE A 430 -14.28 -2.63 -11.53
C ILE A 430 -14.88 -2.96 -12.89
N MET A 431 -14.95 -4.25 -13.20
CA MET A 431 -15.53 -4.77 -14.42
C MET A 431 -16.11 -6.16 -14.14
N GLU A 432 -17.23 -6.47 -14.77
CA GLU A 432 -17.83 -7.81 -14.68
C GLU A 432 -16.84 -8.88 -15.16
N GLY A 433 -16.76 -9.99 -14.43
CA GLY A 433 -15.86 -11.10 -14.75
C GLY A 433 -14.38 -10.86 -14.43
N VAL A 434 -14.03 -9.75 -13.79
CA VAL A 434 -12.65 -9.42 -13.39
C VAL A 434 -12.49 -9.50 -11.88
N ASP A 435 -11.45 -10.19 -11.41
CA ASP A 435 -11.02 -10.08 -10.02
C ASP A 435 -10.30 -8.74 -9.79
N GLY A 436 -11.07 -7.74 -9.38
CA GLY A 436 -10.58 -6.39 -9.17
C GLY A 436 -11.64 -5.55 -8.46
N TRP A 437 -11.37 -5.22 -7.20
CA TRP A 437 -12.33 -4.57 -6.32
C TRP A 437 -12.02 -3.09 -6.15
N THR A 438 -13.08 -2.33 -5.92
CA THR A 438 -13.04 -0.93 -5.48
C THR A 438 -14.23 -0.64 -4.57
N THR A 439 -14.20 0.49 -3.88
CA THR A 439 -15.34 0.95 -3.07
C THR A 439 -16.41 1.59 -3.96
N ASP A 440 -17.67 1.45 -3.57
CA ASP A 440 -18.78 2.15 -4.23
C ASP A 440 -18.95 3.61 -3.75
N GLU A 441 -19.91 4.36 -4.30
CA GLU A 441 -20.16 5.78 -4.02
C GLU A 441 -20.29 6.10 -2.52
N TRP A 442 -21.09 5.30 -1.80
CA TRP A 442 -21.48 5.55 -0.40
C TRP A 442 -20.67 4.76 0.62
N TRP A 443 -19.52 4.21 0.23
CA TRP A 443 -18.71 3.35 1.09
C TRP A 443 -18.38 3.95 2.47
N TRP A 444 -18.03 5.23 2.51
CA TRP A 444 -17.68 5.95 3.73
C TRP A 444 -18.89 6.19 4.64
N LEU A 445 -20.07 6.33 4.04
CA LEU A 445 -21.35 6.50 4.73
C LEU A 445 -21.76 5.17 5.34
N ILE A 446 -21.69 4.07 4.59
CA ILE A 446 -21.96 2.71 5.08
C ILE A 446 -21.03 2.35 6.25
N VAL A 447 -19.72 2.50 6.06
CA VAL A 447 -18.73 2.16 7.11
C VAL A 447 -18.93 3.03 8.35
N GLY A 448 -19.16 4.34 8.19
CA GLY A 448 -19.42 5.24 9.30
C GLY A 448 -20.71 4.91 10.05
N SER A 449 -21.78 4.55 9.34
CA SER A 449 -23.05 4.14 9.93
C SER A 449 -22.92 2.84 10.72
N ILE A 450 -22.18 1.84 10.22
CA ILE A 450 -21.87 0.60 10.96
C ILE A 450 -21.04 0.91 12.22
N CYS A 451 -20.07 1.82 12.13
CA CYS A 451 -19.27 2.21 13.29
C CYS A 451 -20.12 2.90 14.37
N ALA A 452 -21.12 3.69 13.95
CA ALA A 452 -22.05 4.39 14.84
C ALA A 452 -23.13 3.47 15.42
N SER A 453 -23.64 2.49 14.66
CA SER A 453 -24.75 1.62 15.08
C SER A 453 -24.31 0.51 16.04
N VAL A 454 -23.10 -0.04 15.87
CA VAL A 454 -22.59 -1.12 16.72
C VAL A 454 -21.97 -0.55 18.02
N GLN A 455 -22.60 0.47 18.61
CA GLN A 455 -22.33 0.86 20.00
C GLN A 455 -23.07 -0.12 20.91
N VAL A 456 -22.31 -1.05 21.49
CA VAL A 456 -22.73 -1.86 22.64
C VAL A 456 -22.67 -1.02 23.91
#